data_AF-A0A838R023-F1
#
_entry.id   AF-A0A838R023-F1
#
_cell.length_a   1.000
_cell.length_b   1.000
_cell.length_c   1.000
_cell.angle_alpha   90.00
_cell.angle_beta   90.00
_cell.angle_gamma   90.00
#
_symmetry.space_group_name_H-M   'P 1'
#
loop_
_entity.id
_entity.type
_entity.pdbx_description
1 polymer ?
#
loop_
_entity_poly.entity_id
_entity_poly.type
_entity_poly.pdbx_seq_one_letter_code
_entity_poly.pdbx_strand_id
1 'polypeptide(L)'
;MYFSYGSFNSVPADNFRYAGGRVDGKISNGRLEAVFVSMEFEFTLHYDGQLALSNRMATIRAAIREWGKDVGLRHDDGTPSQAFITSAETTSGTRITRYPFPEAAENAGNYASGLKGACSFQAEYLPQQFNGGGSGGNGGVVVAYRQTVSFQGNGGVRRLIQEFTRGEPEEYITADKTKCAATQSGEIVQEASAPDTFGQPIAQLWPALIINESHAITKTNEQISDDKWRCTLGWNYQFESIGPFQ
;
A
#
# COMPACT_ATOMS: atom_id res chain seq x y z
N MET A 1 -6.47 -4.44 12.39
CA MET A 1 -6.23 -3.27 11.50
C MET A 1 -7.45 -3.03 10.63
N TYR A 2 -7.70 -1.79 10.22
CA TYR A 2 -8.85 -1.42 9.39
C TYR A 2 -8.49 -0.28 8.42
N PHE A 3 -9.22 -0.17 7.30
CA PHE A 3 -9.07 0.92 6.35
C PHE A 3 -9.79 2.18 6.83
N SER A 4 -9.15 3.33 6.67
CA SER A 4 -9.67 4.63 7.05
C SER A 4 -9.56 5.64 5.90
N TYR A 5 -10.59 6.46 5.71
CA TYR A 5 -10.62 7.58 4.77
C TYR A 5 -11.30 8.80 5.41
N GLY A 6 -10.52 9.78 5.86
CA GLY A 6 -11.05 10.89 6.67
C GLY A 6 -11.73 10.38 7.95
N SER A 7 -13.03 10.63 8.09
CA SER A 7 -13.84 10.12 9.22
C SER A 7 -14.43 8.73 8.99
N PHE A 8 -14.33 8.19 7.77
CA PHE A 8 -14.83 6.85 7.47
C PHE A 8 -13.84 5.79 7.94
N ASN A 9 -14.36 4.76 8.59
CA ASN A 9 -13.63 3.56 8.94
C ASN A 9 -14.35 2.32 8.40
N SER A 10 -13.61 1.42 7.78
CA SER A 10 -14.13 0.13 7.34
C SER A 10 -14.52 -0.72 8.53
N VAL A 11 -15.53 -1.55 8.35
CA VAL A 11 -15.89 -2.60 9.32
C VAL A 11 -15.32 -3.94 8.88
N PRO A 12 -15.21 -4.95 9.77
CA PRO A 12 -14.66 -6.26 9.41
C PRO A 12 -15.30 -6.91 8.17
N ALA A 13 -16.61 -6.70 7.97
CA ALA A 13 -17.36 -7.21 6.82
C ALA A 13 -16.99 -6.59 5.46
N ASP A 14 -16.26 -5.47 5.45
CA ASP A 14 -15.78 -4.86 4.20
C ASP A 14 -14.51 -5.53 3.66
N ASN A 15 -13.76 -6.20 4.55
CA ASN A 15 -12.54 -6.93 4.22
C ASN A 15 -11.56 -6.13 3.33
N PHE A 16 -11.30 -4.87 3.71
CA PHE A 16 -10.29 -4.05 3.05
C PHE A 16 -8.90 -4.62 3.27
N ARG A 17 -8.06 -4.53 2.24
CA ARG A 17 -6.66 -4.90 2.28
C ARG A 17 -5.81 -3.97 1.44
N TYR A 18 -4.56 -3.82 1.82
CA TYR A 18 -3.56 -3.17 0.98
C TYR A 18 -3.16 -4.12 -0.14
N ALA A 19 -3.45 -3.73 -1.38
CA ALA A 19 -3.24 -4.55 -2.58
C ALA A 19 -1.93 -4.20 -3.29
N GLY A 20 -1.35 -3.05 -3.00
CA GLY A 20 -0.09 -2.61 -3.58
C GLY A 20 0.14 -1.12 -3.39
N GLY A 21 1.33 -0.69 -3.79
CA GLY A 21 1.63 0.71 -3.85
C GLY A 21 2.94 0.98 -4.54
N ARG A 22 3.11 2.23 -4.92
CA ARG A 22 4.27 2.70 -5.64
C ARG A 22 4.63 4.09 -5.14
N VAL A 23 5.91 4.34 -5.00
CA VAL A 23 6.42 5.68 -4.78
C VAL A 23 7.38 6.02 -5.91
N ASP A 24 7.18 7.16 -6.55
CA ASP A 24 8.00 7.63 -7.66
C ASP A 24 8.49 9.06 -7.43
N GLY A 25 9.79 9.27 -7.61
CA GLY A 25 10.37 10.61 -7.70
C GLY A 25 10.24 11.21 -9.10
N LYS A 26 9.80 12.47 -9.18
CA LYS A 26 9.94 13.30 -10.38
C LYS A 26 11.25 14.08 -10.30
N ILE A 27 12.12 13.84 -11.27
CA ILE A 27 13.42 14.51 -11.38
C ILE A 27 13.35 15.55 -12.50
N SER A 28 13.85 16.74 -12.25
CA SER A 28 14.06 17.78 -13.26
C SER A 28 15.31 18.58 -12.91
N ASN A 29 16.09 18.94 -13.94
CA ASN A 29 17.41 19.58 -13.80
C ASN A 29 18.36 18.87 -12.82
N GLY A 30 18.32 17.53 -12.79
CA GLY A 30 19.18 16.72 -11.92
C GLY A 30 18.82 16.77 -10.43
N ARG A 31 17.63 17.30 -10.08
CA ARG A 31 17.11 17.36 -8.71
C ARG A 31 15.75 16.69 -8.62
N LEU A 32 15.48 16.06 -7.47
CA LEU A 32 14.15 15.60 -7.13
C LEU A 32 13.25 16.82 -6.87
N GLU A 33 12.18 16.97 -7.63
CA GLU A 33 11.23 18.08 -7.49
C GLU A 33 9.97 17.67 -6.72
N ALA A 34 9.52 16.43 -6.89
CA ALA A 34 8.32 15.91 -6.25
C ALA A 34 8.44 14.40 -6.03
N VAL A 35 7.70 13.89 -5.04
CA VAL A 35 7.54 12.46 -4.77
C VAL A 35 6.06 12.13 -4.81
N PHE A 36 5.69 11.19 -5.67
CA PHE A 36 4.33 10.69 -5.79
C PHE A 36 4.20 9.39 -5.03
N VAL A 37 3.30 9.33 -4.06
CA VAL A 37 2.95 8.11 -3.32
C VAL A 37 1.60 7.65 -3.80
N SER A 38 1.53 6.44 -4.35
CA SER A 38 0.32 5.78 -4.82
C SER A 38 0.04 4.55 -3.96
N MET A 39 -1.21 4.40 -3.54
CA MET A 39 -1.70 3.29 -2.72
C MET A 39 -2.91 2.64 -3.37
N GLU A 40 -2.92 1.32 -3.40
CA GLU A 40 -3.99 0.52 -3.96
C GLU A 40 -4.61 -0.35 -2.87
N PHE A 41 -5.94 -0.33 -2.82
CA PHE A 41 -6.72 -1.11 -1.88
C PHE A 41 -7.75 -1.94 -2.63
N GLU A 42 -7.93 -3.15 -2.15
CA GLU A 42 -9.01 -4.04 -2.57
C GLU A 42 -9.92 -4.32 -1.37
N PHE A 43 -11.18 -4.62 -1.65
CA PHE A 43 -12.15 -4.97 -0.63
C PHE A 43 -13.12 -6.03 -1.15
N THR A 44 -13.74 -6.76 -0.22
CA THR A 44 -14.81 -7.73 -0.52
C THR A 44 -15.90 -7.57 0.52
N LEU A 45 -17.07 -7.10 0.08
CA LEU A 45 -18.21 -6.87 0.96
C LEU A 45 -18.98 -8.17 1.18
N HIS A 46 -19.10 -8.60 2.44
CA HIS A 46 -19.88 -9.75 2.86
C HIS A 46 -21.13 -9.29 3.63
N TYR A 47 -22.24 -9.16 2.91
CA TYR A 47 -23.52 -8.73 3.49
C TYR A 47 -24.68 -9.56 2.94
N ASP A 48 -25.68 -9.78 3.78
CA ASP A 48 -26.86 -10.57 3.44
C ASP A 48 -27.80 -9.78 2.52
N GLY A 49 -27.81 -10.20 1.25
CA GLY A 49 -28.74 -9.71 0.25
C GLY A 49 -28.30 -8.44 -0.49
N GLN A 50 -28.94 -8.24 -1.65
CA GLN A 50 -28.60 -7.18 -2.59
C GLN A 50 -28.71 -5.78 -2.02
N LEU A 51 -29.76 -5.52 -1.23
CA LEU A 51 -30.00 -4.20 -0.67
C LEU A 51 -28.89 -3.80 0.31
N ALA A 52 -28.45 -4.72 1.17
CA ALA A 52 -27.39 -4.47 2.14
C ALA A 52 -26.05 -4.18 1.46
N LEU A 53 -25.67 -4.97 0.46
CA LEU A 53 -24.47 -4.72 -0.35
C LEU A 53 -24.51 -3.38 -1.07
N SER A 54 -25.64 -3.05 -1.70
CA SER A 54 -25.83 -1.78 -2.41
C SER A 54 -25.71 -0.59 -1.45
N ASN A 55 -26.36 -0.65 -0.29
CA ASN A 55 -26.29 0.39 0.74
C ASN A 55 -24.87 0.54 1.29
N ARG A 56 -24.15 -0.57 1.50
CA ARG A 56 -22.76 -0.50 1.98
C ARG A 56 -21.85 0.12 0.93
N MET A 57 -21.99 -0.29 -0.33
CA MET A 57 -21.21 0.28 -1.42
C MET A 57 -21.50 1.78 -1.61
N ALA A 58 -22.76 2.19 -1.48
CA ALA A 58 -23.12 3.61 -1.47
C ALA A 58 -22.47 4.38 -0.31
N THR A 59 -22.37 3.76 0.87
CA THR A 59 -21.68 4.34 2.04
C THR A 59 -20.18 4.56 1.76
N ILE A 60 -19.50 3.55 1.21
CA ILE A 60 -18.07 3.63 0.85
C ILE A 60 -17.85 4.74 -0.20
N ARG A 61 -18.71 4.80 -1.22
CA ARG A 61 -18.68 5.83 -2.27
C ARG A 61 -18.92 7.23 -1.73
N ALA A 62 -19.86 7.39 -0.81
CA ALA A 62 -20.15 8.68 -0.19
C ALA A 62 -18.98 9.17 0.66
N ALA A 63 -18.32 8.27 1.40
CA ALA A 63 -17.12 8.57 2.15
C ALA A 63 -15.96 8.98 1.24
N ILE A 64 -15.71 8.21 0.18
CA ILE A 64 -14.60 8.41 -0.76
C ILE A 64 -15.07 9.32 -1.92
N ARG A 65 -15.62 10.49 -1.62
CA ARG A 65 -16.10 11.44 -2.65
C ARG A 65 -15.25 12.69 -2.77
N GLU A 66 -14.69 13.13 -1.66
CA GLU A 66 -13.90 14.36 -1.57
C GLU A 66 -12.41 14.03 -1.53
N TRP A 67 -11.61 14.83 -2.20
CA TRP A 67 -10.14 14.79 -2.07
C TRP A 67 -9.69 15.41 -0.74
N GLY A 68 -8.40 15.29 -0.44
CA GLY A 68 -7.76 15.97 0.68
C GLY A 68 -8.08 15.36 2.05
N LYS A 69 -8.38 14.06 2.10
CA LYS A 69 -8.57 13.33 3.37
C LYS A 69 -7.40 12.39 3.61
N ASP A 70 -7.12 12.13 4.87
CA ASP A 70 -6.18 11.08 5.26
C ASP A 70 -6.67 9.72 4.76
N VAL A 71 -5.76 8.86 4.34
CA VAL A 71 -6.11 7.53 3.83
C VAL A 71 -5.07 6.48 4.21
N GLY A 72 -5.52 5.29 4.58
CA GLY A 72 -4.63 4.17 4.78
C GLY A 72 -5.18 3.12 5.72
N LEU A 73 -4.28 2.25 6.19
CA LEU A 73 -4.60 1.27 7.24
C LEU A 73 -4.25 1.84 8.61
N ARG A 74 -5.15 1.67 9.57
CA ARG A 74 -4.93 1.95 10.99
C ARG A 74 -4.87 0.66 11.79
N HIS A 75 -4.04 0.67 12.82
CA HIS A 75 -4.03 -0.33 13.88
C HIS A 75 -5.32 -0.26 14.71
N ASP A 76 -5.62 -1.33 15.43
CA ASP A 76 -6.86 -1.44 16.22
C ASP A 76 -6.89 -0.46 17.41
N ASP A 77 -5.73 0.06 17.81
CA ASP A 77 -5.59 1.16 18.77
C ASP A 77 -5.83 2.56 18.15
N GLY A 78 -6.13 2.61 16.85
CA GLY A 78 -6.37 3.82 16.08
C GLY A 78 -5.13 4.51 15.54
N THR A 79 -3.92 4.02 15.83
CA THR A 79 -2.69 4.59 15.27
C THR A 79 -2.55 4.28 13.77
N PRO A 80 -1.97 5.19 12.95
CA PRO A 80 -1.74 4.93 11.54
C PRO A 80 -0.65 3.86 11.35
N SER A 81 -0.85 2.96 10.41
CA SER A 81 0.20 2.04 9.95
C SER A 81 1.21 2.77 9.05
N GLN A 82 2.26 2.07 8.61
CA GLN A 82 3.18 2.61 7.60
C GLN A 82 2.54 2.74 6.20
N ALA A 83 1.43 2.05 5.96
CA ALA A 83 0.60 2.21 4.78
C ALA A 83 -0.46 3.28 5.07
N PHE A 84 -0.03 4.53 5.27
CA PHE A 84 -0.91 5.65 5.57
C PHE A 84 -0.39 6.96 4.98
N ILE A 85 -1.30 7.76 4.41
CA ILE A 85 -1.07 9.11 3.88
C ILE A 85 -1.84 10.08 4.75
N THR A 86 -1.12 10.98 5.43
CA THR A 86 -1.69 12.15 6.09
C THR A 86 -1.81 13.28 5.08
N SER A 87 -3.03 13.67 4.71
CA SER A 87 -3.27 14.65 3.64
C SER A 87 -2.66 16.02 3.96
N ALA A 88 -2.61 16.41 5.23
CA ALA A 88 -2.04 17.69 5.65
C ALA A 88 -0.51 17.77 5.46
N GLU A 89 0.18 16.62 5.36
CA GLU A 89 1.64 16.54 5.16
C GLU A 89 2.03 16.53 3.67
N THR A 90 1.02 16.54 2.79
CA THR A 90 1.20 16.48 1.34
C THR A 90 1.09 17.86 0.71
N THR A 91 1.68 18.03 -0.47
CA THR A 91 1.60 19.27 -1.24
C THR A 91 0.23 19.48 -1.87
N SER A 92 -0.38 18.40 -2.36
CA SER A 92 -1.60 18.47 -3.17
C SER A 92 -2.86 17.89 -2.52
N GLY A 93 -2.74 17.40 -1.28
CA GLY A 93 -3.76 16.57 -0.65
C GLY A 93 -3.80 15.16 -1.24
N THR A 94 -4.49 14.26 -0.55
CA THR A 94 -4.80 12.93 -1.12
C THR A 94 -5.79 13.07 -2.28
N ARG A 95 -5.43 12.53 -3.43
CA ARG A 95 -6.28 12.44 -4.63
C ARG A 95 -6.76 11.02 -4.83
N ILE A 96 -8.00 10.87 -5.29
CA ILE A 96 -8.57 9.58 -5.64
C ILE A 96 -8.22 9.30 -7.10
N THR A 97 -7.40 8.27 -7.34
CA THR A 97 -6.98 7.85 -8.69
C THR A 97 -7.86 6.76 -9.28
N ARG A 98 -8.45 5.92 -8.42
CA ARG A 98 -9.50 4.95 -8.81
C ARG A 98 -10.63 5.04 -7.80
N TYR A 99 -11.76 5.57 -8.26
CA TYR A 99 -12.98 5.64 -7.47
C TYR A 99 -13.53 4.23 -7.18
N PRO A 100 -14.07 3.95 -5.98
CA PRO A 100 -14.58 2.63 -5.64
C PRO A 100 -15.72 2.21 -6.58
N PHE A 101 -15.43 1.21 -7.39
CA PHE A 101 -16.37 0.58 -8.30
C PHE A 101 -16.37 -0.93 -8.04
N PRO A 102 -17.56 -1.58 -8.00
CA PRO A 102 -17.60 -3.03 -7.88
C PRO A 102 -16.97 -3.63 -9.13
N GLU A 103 -16.18 -4.68 -8.98
CA GLU A 103 -15.70 -5.39 -10.17
C GLU A 103 -16.92 -5.90 -10.95
N ALA A 104 -16.96 -5.58 -12.24
CA ALA A 104 -18.04 -6.01 -13.10
C ALA A 104 -17.90 -7.52 -13.30
N ALA A 105 -18.70 -8.30 -12.57
CA ALA A 105 -18.95 -9.69 -12.91
C ALA A 105 -20.45 -9.84 -13.10
N GLU A 106 -20.81 -9.98 -14.37
CA GLU A 106 -22.02 -10.61 -14.91
C GLU A 106 -23.02 -11.06 -13.85
N ASN A 107 -24.02 -10.19 -13.66
CA ASN A 107 -25.34 -10.39 -13.07
C ASN A 107 -25.59 -11.71 -12.31
N ALA A 108 -25.81 -11.57 -10.99
CA ALA A 108 -26.51 -12.46 -10.04
C ALA A 108 -25.68 -13.35 -9.09
N GLY A 109 -24.41 -13.67 -9.38
CA GLY A 109 -23.61 -14.56 -8.50
C GLY A 109 -22.97 -13.92 -7.26
N ASN A 110 -22.79 -12.59 -7.26
CA ASN A 110 -22.00 -11.90 -6.23
C ASN A 110 -22.69 -11.82 -4.85
N TYR A 111 -24.00 -12.08 -4.79
CA TYR A 111 -24.74 -12.12 -3.52
C TYR A 111 -24.37 -13.31 -2.64
N ALA A 112 -23.88 -14.40 -3.25
CA ALA A 112 -23.46 -15.60 -2.52
C ALA A 112 -21.97 -15.60 -2.16
N SER A 113 -21.12 -14.92 -2.97
CA SER A 113 -19.66 -14.97 -2.85
C SER A 113 -19.01 -13.69 -2.31
N GLY A 114 -19.77 -12.59 -2.22
CA GLY A 114 -19.31 -11.28 -1.77
C GLY A 114 -19.01 -10.31 -2.92
N LEU A 115 -19.27 -9.02 -2.72
CA LEU A 115 -19.06 -7.99 -3.74
C LEU A 115 -17.63 -7.46 -3.67
N LYS A 116 -16.82 -7.78 -4.68
CA LYS A 116 -15.44 -7.31 -4.79
C LYS A 116 -15.37 -5.91 -5.39
N GLY A 117 -14.36 -5.15 -4.96
CA GLY A 117 -14.06 -3.85 -5.54
C GLY A 117 -12.66 -3.40 -5.15
N ALA A 118 -12.26 -2.28 -5.75
CA ALA A 118 -10.97 -1.67 -5.47
C ALA A 118 -11.04 -0.16 -5.56
N CYS A 119 -10.13 0.51 -4.86
CA CYS A 119 -9.89 1.94 -4.94
C CYS A 119 -8.39 2.24 -4.86
N SER A 120 -7.98 3.37 -5.41
CA SER A 120 -6.59 3.81 -5.32
C SER A 120 -6.50 5.30 -5.08
N PHE A 121 -5.43 5.67 -4.40
CA PHE A 121 -5.16 7.01 -3.94
C PHE A 121 -3.74 7.40 -4.30
N GLN A 122 -3.54 8.69 -4.53
CA GLN A 122 -2.23 9.26 -4.78
C GLN A 122 -2.06 10.57 -4.01
N ALA A 123 -0.88 10.80 -3.47
CA ALA A 123 -0.50 12.09 -2.94
C ALA A 123 0.86 12.51 -3.50
N GLU A 124 1.06 13.82 -3.58
CA GLU A 124 2.32 14.44 -3.97
C GLU A 124 2.96 15.07 -2.74
N TYR A 125 4.25 14.83 -2.57
CA TYR A 125 5.08 15.42 -1.52
C TYR A 125 6.22 16.22 -2.15
N LEU A 126 6.58 17.34 -1.53
CA LEU A 126 7.88 17.94 -1.77
C LEU A 126 8.96 17.04 -1.15
N PRO A 127 10.18 17.02 -1.71
CA PRO A 127 11.29 16.23 -1.17
C PRO A 127 11.55 16.45 0.32
N GLN A 128 11.34 17.66 0.84
CA GLN A 128 11.53 17.94 2.28
C GLN A 128 10.39 17.38 3.16
N GLN A 129 9.21 17.18 2.59
CA GLN A 129 8.04 16.64 3.30
C GLN A 129 8.06 15.11 3.32
N PHE A 130 8.68 14.49 2.31
CA PHE A 130 8.80 13.05 2.21
C PHE A 130 9.88 12.52 3.18
N ASN A 131 9.53 11.52 4.00
CA ASN A 131 10.42 10.89 4.99
C ASN A 131 10.80 11.75 6.22
N GLY A 132 9.85 12.55 6.75
CA GLY A 132 10.02 13.23 8.05
C GLY A 132 11.03 14.38 8.08
N GLY A 133 11.45 14.89 6.91
CA GLY A 133 12.50 15.91 6.74
C GLY A 133 12.13 17.35 7.15
N GLY A 134 11.07 17.54 7.94
CA GLY A 134 10.78 18.79 8.61
C GLY A 134 11.46 18.85 9.98
N SER A 135 12.79 19.01 10.01
CA SER A 135 13.63 19.58 11.09
C SER A 135 14.92 18.79 11.35
N GLY A 136 16.05 19.31 10.86
CA GLY A 136 17.26 19.41 11.69
C GLY A 136 18.21 18.22 11.92
N GLY A 137 18.30 17.22 11.03
CA GLY A 137 19.29 16.13 11.21
C GLY A 137 20.01 15.74 9.93
N ASN A 138 21.23 16.25 9.72
CA ASN A 138 22.37 15.72 8.94
C ASN A 138 22.15 14.61 7.88
N GLY A 139 21.08 14.66 7.10
CA GLY A 139 20.76 13.70 6.05
C GLY A 139 21.07 14.26 4.66
N GLY A 140 21.71 13.47 3.80
CA GLY A 140 21.95 13.85 2.40
C GLY A 140 20.66 14.24 1.64
N VAL A 141 20.79 15.12 0.65
CA VAL A 141 19.71 15.55 -0.25
C VAL A 141 19.27 14.37 -1.11
N VAL A 142 17.99 14.01 -1.04
CA VAL A 142 17.42 12.96 -1.90
C VAL A 142 17.34 13.45 -3.34
N VAL A 143 17.97 12.72 -4.26
CA VAL A 143 17.98 13.05 -5.71
C VAL A 143 17.17 12.07 -6.55
N ALA A 144 16.97 10.84 -6.08
CA ALA A 144 16.06 9.89 -6.68
C ALA A 144 15.42 9.02 -5.60
N TYR A 145 14.18 8.62 -5.83
CA TYR A 145 13.46 7.70 -4.96
C TYR A 145 12.52 6.84 -5.79
N ARG A 146 12.53 5.54 -5.53
CA ARG A 146 11.51 4.62 -6.02
C ARG A 146 11.24 3.54 -5.00
N GLN A 147 9.96 3.19 -4.83
CA GLN A 147 9.56 2.02 -4.06
C GLN A 147 8.39 1.32 -4.74
N THR A 148 8.38 -0.01 -4.63
CA THR A 148 7.26 -0.86 -5.02
C THR A 148 6.92 -1.78 -3.86
N VAL A 149 5.63 -2.00 -3.66
CA VAL A 149 5.12 -3.07 -2.80
C VAL A 149 4.26 -3.98 -3.67
N SER A 150 4.62 -5.25 -3.72
CA SER A 150 3.90 -6.27 -4.50
C SER A 150 3.50 -7.44 -3.62
N PHE A 151 2.43 -8.13 -4.02
CA PHE A 151 1.87 -9.26 -3.30
C PHE A 151 1.75 -10.49 -4.21
N GLN A 152 1.96 -11.66 -3.63
CA GLN A 152 1.72 -12.95 -4.25
C GLN A 152 0.71 -13.74 -3.42
N GLY A 153 -0.42 -14.07 -4.04
CA GLY A 153 -1.55 -14.67 -3.34
C GLY A 153 -2.37 -13.64 -2.58
N ASN A 154 -3.61 -14.00 -2.25
CA ASN A 154 -4.57 -13.11 -1.61
C ASN A 154 -4.70 -13.36 -0.09
N GLY A 155 -4.07 -14.41 0.43
CA GLY A 155 -4.18 -14.85 1.82
C GLY A 155 -5.57 -15.36 2.21
N GLY A 156 -6.51 -15.37 1.28
CA GLY A 156 -7.92 -15.65 1.52
C GLY A 156 -8.25 -17.13 1.43
N VAL A 157 -9.56 -17.40 1.49
CA VAL A 157 -10.12 -18.74 1.44
C VAL A 157 -9.77 -19.43 0.11
N ARG A 158 -9.32 -20.68 0.18
CA ARG A 158 -9.17 -21.54 -1.00
C ARG A 158 -10.40 -22.43 -1.14
N ARG A 159 -11.08 -22.28 -2.27
CA ARG A 159 -12.29 -23.03 -2.63
C ARG A 159 -11.97 -24.01 -3.75
N LEU A 160 -12.58 -25.19 -3.69
CA LEU A 160 -12.61 -26.17 -4.76
C LEU A 160 -14.05 -26.26 -5.25
N ILE A 161 -14.25 -26.10 -6.55
CA ILE A 161 -15.55 -26.28 -7.19
C ILE A 161 -15.51 -27.64 -7.88
N GLN A 162 -16.39 -28.53 -7.44
CA GLN A 162 -16.58 -29.83 -8.07
C GLN A 162 -17.76 -29.73 -9.03
N GLU A 163 -17.45 -29.79 -10.33
CA GLU A 163 -18.46 -29.81 -11.39
C GLU A 163 -18.87 -31.25 -11.69
N PHE A 164 -20.18 -31.50 -11.71
CA PHE A 164 -20.74 -32.81 -12.05
C PHE A 164 -21.31 -32.78 -13.47
N THR A 165 -21.22 -33.91 -14.18
CA THR A 165 -21.79 -34.05 -15.54
C THR A 165 -23.32 -33.83 -15.57
N ARG A 166 -23.99 -33.99 -14.42
CA ARG A 166 -25.37 -33.56 -14.14
C ARG A 166 -25.45 -33.08 -12.69
N GLY A 167 -26.10 -31.94 -12.45
CA GLY A 167 -26.31 -31.37 -11.12
C GLY A 167 -25.74 -29.96 -10.97
N GLU A 168 -26.04 -29.32 -9.85
CA GLU A 168 -25.40 -28.05 -9.47
C GLU A 168 -23.96 -28.31 -8.99
N PRO A 169 -23.01 -27.42 -9.29
CA PRO A 169 -21.65 -27.53 -8.74
C PRO A 169 -21.67 -27.49 -7.22
N GLU A 170 -20.81 -28.29 -6.59
CA GLU A 170 -20.60 -28.24 -5.14
C GLU A 170 -19.31 -27.48 -4.81
N GLU A 171 -19.39 -26.56 -3.85
CA GLU A 171 -18.24 -25.77 -3.39
C GLU A 171 -17.71 -26.33 -2.06
N TYR A 172 -16.41 -26.63 -2.04
CA TYR A 172 -15.70 -27.09 -0.85
C TYR A 172 -14.67 -26.05 -0.42
N ILE A 173 -14.76 -25.59 0.82
CA ILE A 173 -13.72 -24.77 1.43
C ILE A 173 -12.59 -25.70 1.89
N THR A 174 -11.43 -25.59 1.23
CA THR A 174 -10.25 -26.43 1.51
C THR A 174 -9.30 -25.79 2.51
N ALA A 175 -9.34 -24.45 2.64
CA ALA A 175 -8.61 -23.70 3.65
C ALA A 175 -9.27 -22.33 3.84
N ASP A 176 -9.47 -21.92 5.10
CA ASP A 176 -10.03 -20.60 5.42
C ASP A 176 -9.05 -19.45 5.16
N LYS A 177 -7.74 -19.75 5.26
CA LYS A 177 -6.66 -18.84 4.93
C LYS A 177 -5.58 -19.58 4.18
N THR A 178 -4.98 -18.89 3.22
CA THR A 178 -3.82 -19.38 2.49
C THR A 178 -2.61 -18.53 2.83
N LYS A 179 -1.41 -19.10 2.67
CA LYS A 179 -0.21 -18.30 2.75
C LYS A 179 -0.21 -17.26 1.62
N CYS A 180 0.24 -16.06 1.92
CA CYS A 180 0.60 -15.07 0.92
C CYS A 180 1.97 -14.48 1.24
N ALA A 181 2.61 -13.97 0.21
CA ALA A 181 3.89 -13.29 0.31
C ALA A 181 3.77 -11.85 -0.14
N ALA A 182 4.59 -10.98 0.42
CA ALA A 182 4.75 -9.60 -0.04
C ALA A 182 6.22 -9.30 -0.26
N THR A 183 6.51 -8.41 -1.20
CA THR A 183 7.85 -7.89 -1.44
C THR A 183 7.79 -6.36 -1.41
N GLN A 184 8.59 -5.75 -0.54
CA GLN A 184 8.82 -4.31 -0.51
C GLN A 184 10.24 -4.05 -1.01
N SER A 185 10.36 -3.46 -2.19
CA SER A 185 11.65 -3.16 -2.79
C SER A 185 11.73 -1.73 -3.27
N GLY A 186 12.94 -1.20 -3.35
CA GLY A 186 13.13 0.17 -3.75
C GLY A 186 14.58 0.60 -3.74
N GLU A 187 14.76 1.85 -4.10
CA GLU A 187 16.04 2.52 -4.12
C GLU A 187 15.86 3.99 -3.75
N ILE A 188 16.79 4.50 -2.96
CA ILE A 188 16.96 5.93 -2.72
C ILE A 188 18.39 6.33 -3.08
N VAL A 189 18.52 7.44 -3.78
CA VAL A 189 19.81 8.06 -4.08
C VAL A 189 19.87 9.38 -3.32
N GLN A 190 20.92 9.55 -2.52
CA GLN A 190 21.19 10.73 -1.72
C GLN A 190 22.52 11.35 -2.08
N GLU A 191 22.63 12.68 -1.98
CA GLU A 191 23.88 13.41 -2.15
C GLU A 191 24.19 14.22 -0.89
N ALA A 192 25.43 14.17 -0.42
CA ALA A 192 25.85 14.87 0.78
C ALA A 192 27.32 15.31 0.70
N SER A 193 27.75 16.15 1.64
CA SER A 193 29.15 16.59 1.70
C SER A 193 30.09 15.53 2.28
N ALA A 194 29.57 14.57 3.05
CA ALA A 194 30.36 13.51 3.69
C ALA A 194 29.62 12.15 3.70
N PRO A 195 30.33 11.02 3.60
CA PRO A 195 29.72 9.70 3.40
C PRO A 195 29.03 9.10 4.65
N ASP A 196 29.23 9.69 5.82
CA ASP A 196 28.61 9.33 7.10
C ASP A 196 27.25 10.02 7.34
N THR A 197 26.89 10.97 6.49
CA THR A 197 25.64 11.76 6.58
C THR A 197 24.47 11.14 5.80
N PHE A 198 24.63 9.95 5.23
CA PHE A 198 23.55 9.28 4.52
C PHE A 198 22.56 8.65 5.50
N GLY A 199 21.27 8.73 5.15
CA GLY A 199 20.18 8.19 5.94
C GLY A 199 20.18 6.66 6.02
N GLN A 200 19.26 6.12 6.83
CA GLN A 200 19.01 4.69 6.89
C GLN A 200 18.05 4.25 5.78
N PRO A 201 18.06 2.96 5.39
CA PRO A 201 17.05 2.38 4.51
C PRO A 201 15.64 2.60 5.05
N ILE A 202 14.64 2.54 4.16
CA ILE A 202 13.26 2.70 4.61
C ILE A 202 12.85 1.56 5.56
N ALA A 203 12.00 1.90 6.54
CA ALA A 203 11.43 0.94 7.45
C ALA A 203 10.60 -0.12 6.70
N GLN A 204 10.59 -1.32 7.27
CA GLN A 204 9.83 -2.45 6.77
C GLN A 204 8.34 -2.25 7.09
N LEU A 205 7.45 -2.53 6.14
CA LEU A 205 6.00 -2.44 6.37
C LEU A 205 5.50 -3.45 7.40
N TRP A 206 6.03 -4.68 7.38
CA TRP A 206 5.64 -5.75 8.28
C TRP A 206 6.85 -6.41 8.94
N PRO A 207 7.52 -5.74 9.90
CA PRO A 207 8.77 -6.23 10.49
C PRO A 207 8.59 -7.58 11.20
N ALA A 208 7.41 -7.86 11.75
CA ALA A 208 7.11 -9.14 12.39
C ALA A 208 6.94 -10.34 11.41
N LEU A 209 6.89 -10.08 10.09
CA LEU A 209 6.59 -11.08 9.06
C LEU A 209 7.75 -11.29 8.08
N ILE A 210 8.92 -10.72 8.35
CA ILE A 210 10.09 -10.81 7.45
C ILE A 210 10.68 -12.22 7.47
N ILE A 211 11.04 -12.75 6.29
CA ILE A 211 11.58 -14.11 6.15
C ILE A 211 13.10 -14.09 5.99
N ASN A 212 13.66 -13.06 5.36
CA ASN A 212 15.07 -12.97 5.00
C ASN A 212 15.62 -11.55 5.24
N GLU A 213 16.15 -11.28 6.43
CA GLU A 213 16.73 -9.96 6.77
C GLU A 213 18.15 -9.76 6.18
N SER A 214 18.93 -10.83 6.04
CA SER A 214 20.40 -10.76 5.88
C SER A 214 20.91 -10.20 4.54
N HIS A 215 20.05 -10.07 3.52
CA HIS A 215 20.43 -9.58 2.19
C HIS A 215 19.51 -8.48 1.67
N ALA A 216 18.71 -7.88 2.56
CA ALA A 216 17.65 -6.99 2.14
C ALA A 216 18.13 -5.57 1.79
N ILE A 217 19.38 -5.19 2.04
CA ILE A 217 19.87 -3.81 1.86
C ILE A 217 21.21 -3.80 1.12
N THR A 218 21.32 -2.95 0.10
CA THR A 218 22.58 -2.64 -0.58
C THR A 218 22.93 -1.17 -0.35
N LYS A 219 24.22 -0.88 -0.12
CA LYS A 219 24.71 0.49 0.02
C LYS A 219 25.95 0.68 -0.84
N THR A 220 25.90 1.67 -1.73
CA THR A 220 27.01 2.05 -2.59
C THR A 220 27.29 3.53 -2.40
N ASN A 221 28.50 3.87 -1.94
CA ASN A 221 28.97 5.25 -1.82
C ASN A 221 29.94 5.56 -2.96
N GLU A 222 29.75 6.71 -3.60
CA GLU A 222 30.60 7.22 -4.68
C GLU A 222 30.93 8.69 -4.41
N GLN A 223 32.19 9.07 -4.56
CA GLN A 223 32.60 10.47 -4.52
C GLN A 223 32.43 11.08 -5.92
N ILE A 224 31.62 12.13 -6.04
CA ILE A 224 31.31 12.79 -7.32
C ILE A 224 32.20 14.02 -7.53
N SER A 225 32.59 14.69 -6.45
CA SER A 225 33.58 15.77 -6.44
C SER A 225 34.25 15.84 -5.07
N ASP A 226 35.30 16.66 -4.94
CA ASP A 226 36.09 16.79 -3.70
C ASP A 226 35.22 16.91 -2.43
N ASP A 227 34.16 17.73 -2.50
CA ASP A 227 33.24 17.99 -1.38
C ASP A 227 31.85 17.36 -1.55
N LYS A 228 31.69 16.36 -2.43
CA LYS A 228 30.37 15.79 -2.73
C LYS A 228 30.41 14.28 -2.91
N TRP A 229 29.58 13.61 -2.13
CA TRP A 229 29.35 12.18 -2.16
C TRP A 229 27.93 11.88 -2.60
N ARG A 230 27.74 10.75 -3.26
CA ARG A 230 26.45 10.15 -3.56
C ARG A 230 26.38 8.76 -2.94
N CYS A 231 25.24 8.46 -2.35
CA CYS A 231 24.93 7.14 -1.84
C CYS A 231 23.67 6.61 -2.51
N THR A 232 23.77 5.40 -3.03
CA THR A 232 22.62 4.62 -3.48
C THR A 232 22.35 3.55 -2.43
N LEU A 233 21.16 3.62 -1.82
CA LEU A 233 20.65 2.61 -0.90
C LEU A 233 19.52 1.84 -1.59
N GLY A 234 19.75 0.57 -1.88
CA GLY A 234 18.73 -0.33 -2.38
C GLY A 234 18.17 -1.18 -1.25
N TRP A 235 16.89 -1.56 -1.33
CA TRP A 235 16.32 -2.55 -0.44
C TRP A 235 15.38 -3.54 -1.14
N ASN A 236 15.23 -4.72 -0.53
CA ASN A 236 14.35 -5.80 -0.97
C ASN A 236 13.94 -6.66 0.23
N TYR A 237 12.85 -6.28 0.89
CA TYR A 237 12.27 -7.02 2.01
C TYR A 237 11.23 -8.03 1.51
N GLN A 238 11.31 -9.26 2.01
CA GLN A 238 10.36 -10.34 1.70
C GLN A 238 9.60 -10.73 2.96
N PHE A 239 8.27 -10.79 2.85
CA PHE A 239 7.37 -11.10 3.95
C PHE A 239 6.51 -12.31 3.62
N GLU A 240 6.18 -13.13 4.62
CA GLU A 240 5.17 -14.19 4.52
C GLU A 240 4.14 -14.06 5.64
N SER A 241 2.88 -14.22 5.26
CA SER A 241 1.76 -14.21 6.20
C SER A 241 0.90 -15.46 6.01
N ILE A 242 0.30 -15.93 7.10
CA ILE A 242 -0.69 -17.03 7.10
C ILE A 242 -2.10 -16.57 6.70
N GLY A 243 -2.26 -15.33 6.27
CA GLY A 243 -3.51 -14.71 5.83
C GLY A 243 -3.25 -13.35 5.18
N PRO A 244 -4.28 -12.59 4.79
CA PRO A 244 -4.09 -11.31 4.11
C PRO A 244 -3.19 -10.37 4.92
N PHE A 245 -2.32 -9.62 4.25
CA PHE A 245 -1.55 -8.57 4.91
C PHE A 245 -2.51 -7.48 5.39
N GLN A 246 -2.36 -7.13 6.66
CA GLN A 246 -3.16 -6.12 7.33
C GLN A 246 -2.26 -5.00 7.81
#